data_AF-A0A8B6BMC6-F1
#
_entry.id   AF-A0A8B6BMC6-F1
#
_cell.length_a   1.000
_cell.length_b   1.000
_cell.length_c   1.000
_cell.angle_alpha   90.00
_cell.angle_beta   90.00
_cell.angle_gamma   90.00
#
_symmetry.space_group_name_H-M   'P 1'
#
loop_
_entity.id
_entity.type
_entity.pdbx_description
1 polymer ?
#
loop_
_entity_poly.entity_id
_entity_poly.type
_entity_poly.pdbx_seq_one_letter_code
_entity_poly.pdbx_strand_id
1 'polypeptide(L)'
;MFLNEAILGKEKHIARDDSSLVKAPAGFDCVVAKGWTEPDPSKDTFLTLDGKKVIVPQGKPISQSTFANKSSFSQSEYLVYQENQVRMRYIFEMEM
;
A
#
# COMPACT_ATOMS: atom_id res chain seq x y z
N MET A 1 2.78 0.83 -16.59
CA MET A 1 2.40 0.63 -15.17
C MET A 1 0.99 1.15 -14.93
N PHE A 2 0.23 0.60 -13.98
CA PHE A 2 -1.07 1.15 -13.56
C PHE A 2 -0.92 1.88 -12.23
N LEU A 3 -1.70 2.96 -12.06
CA LEU A 3 -1.99 3.52 -10.74
C LEU A 3 -3.49 3.35 -10.45
N ASN A 4 -3.76 2.76 -9.29
CA ASN A 4 -5.11 2.46 -8.84
C ASN A 4 -5.43 3.25 -7.59
N GLU A 5 -6.68 3.67 -7.46
CA GLU A 5 -7.23 4.03 -6.16
C GLU A 5 -7.57 2.73 -5.42
N ALA A 6 -7.09 2.58 -4.19
CA ALA A 6 -7.34 1.42 -3.35
C ALA A 6 -7.98 1.84 -2.02
N ILE A 7 -9.09 1.17 -1.66
CA ILE A 7 -9.79 1.36 -0.39
C ILE A 7 -9.19 0.37 0.62
N LEU A 8 -8.20 0.84 1.38
CA LEU A 8 -7.45 0.00 2.33
C LEU A 8 -8.21 -0.25 3.65
N GLY A 9 -9.06 0.69 4.07
CA GLY A 9 -9.81 0.57 5.33
C GLY A 9 -8.87 0.38 6.54
N LYS A 10 -9.22 -0.55 7.43
CA LYS A 10 -8.39 -0.91 8.58
C LYS A 10 -7.33 -1.93 8.18
N GLU A 11 -6.07 -1.53 8.30
CA GLU A 11 -4.92 -2.32 7.87
C GLU A 11 -4.46 -3.34 8.91
N LYS A 12 -4.23 -4.58 8.48
CA LYS A 12 -3.42 -5.55 9.22
C LYS A 12 -1.98 -5.48 8.74
N HIS A 13 -1.03 -5.21 9.64
CA HIS A 13 0.39 -5.21 9.28
C HIS A 13 1.04 -6.58 9.53
N ILE A 14 1.86 -7.03 8.58
CA ILE A 14 2.71 -8.21 8.69
C ILE A 14 4.16 -7.86 8.35
N ALA A 15 5.11 -8.65 8.87
CA ALA A 15 6.56 -8.48 8.64
C ALA A 15 7.24 -9.79 8.21
N ARG A 16 6.46 -10.85 8.01
CA ARG A 16 6.90 -12.15 7.53
C ARG A 16 5.94 -12.61 6.45
N ASP A 17 6.47 -13.30 5.45
CA ASP A 17 5.69 -13.90 4.38
C ASP A 17 4.62 -14.82 4.95
N ASP A 18 3.42 -14.71 4.42
CA ASP A 18 2.33 -15.64 4.66
C ASP A 18 1.55 -15.83 3.35
N SER A 19 1.99 -16.79 2.56
CA SER A 19 1.38 -17.12 1.27
C SER A 19 0.03 -17.85 1.40
N SER A 20 -0.41 -18.16 2.63
CA SER A 20 -1.70 -18.80 2.87
C SER A 20 -2.87 -17.81 2.93
N LEU A 21 -2.59 -16.50 2.96
CA LEU A 21 -3.60 -15.46 3.06
C LEU A 21 -4.45 -15.37 1.79
N VAL A 22 -5.74 -15.62 1.94
CA VAL A 22 -6.76 -15.49 0.88
C VAL A 22 -7.85 -14.47 1.22
N LYS A 23 -7.77 -13.85 2.41
CA LYS A 23 -8.64 -12.77 2.88
C LYS A 23 -7.94 -11.98 4.00
N ALA A 24 -8.39 -10.75 4.25
CA ALA A 24 -7.96 -10.01 5.42
C ALA A 24 -8.41 -10.71 6.72
N PRO A 25 -7.61 -10.68 7.80
CA PRO A 25 -8.02 -11.23 9.10
C PRO A 25 -9.26 -10.53 9.66
N ALA A 26 -9.99 -11.21 10.55
CA ALA A 26 -11.22 -10.69 11.11
C ALA A 26 -11.03 -9.30 11.76
N GLY A 27 -11.88 -8.34 11.39
CA GLY A 27 -11.81 -6.97 11.87
C GLY A 27 -10.77 -6.09 11.17
N PHE A 28 -10.25 -6.52 10.01
CA PHE A 28 -9.39 -5.76 9.11
C PHE A 28 -9.93 -5.85 7.67
N ASP A 29 -9.60 -4.85 6.85
CA ASP A 29 -10.09 -4.72 5.48
C ASP A 29 -8.99 -5.00 4.43
N CYS A 30 -7.72 -4.90 4.83
CA CYS A 30 -6.57 -5.21 3.98
C CYS A 30 -5.39 -5.76 4.80
N VAL A 31 -4.37 -6.26 4.10
CA VAL A 31 -3.06 -6.59 4.67
C VAL A 31 -2.01 -5.69 4.04
N VAL A 32 -1.12 -5.13 4.86
CA VAL A 32 0.08 -4.45 4.39
C VAL A 32 1.29 -5.22 4.90
N ALA A 33 2.03 -5.83 3.98
CA ALA A 33 3.34 -6.38 4.29
C ALA A 33 4.33 -5.22 4.38
N LYS A 34 4.77 -4.90 5.59
CA LYS A 34 5.53 -3.66 5.85
C LYS A 34 6.99 -3.83 5.48
N GLY A 35 7.47 -2.99 4.57
CA GLY A 35 8.86 -2.96 4.14
C GLY A 35 9.82 -2.37 5.17
N TRP A 36 11.12 -2.39 4.87
CA TRP A 36 12.13 -1.65 5.64
C TRP A 36 12.00 -0.14 5.47
N THR A 37 11.42 0.30 4.35
CA THR A 37 11.21 1.71 4.03
C THR A 37 9.77 1.96 3.60
N GLU A 38 9.33 3.21 3.72
CA GLU A 38 8.06 3.73 3.18
C GLU A 38 8.37 5.12 2.58
N PRO A 39 7.68 5.58 1.52
CA PRO A 39 7.72 6.99 1.17
C PRO A 39 7.46 7.87 2.39
N ASP A 40 8.22 8.97 2.56
CA ASP A 40 8.02 9.90 3.68
C ASP A 40 6.58 10.44 3.70
N PRO A 41 5.76 10.05 4.69
CA PRO A 41 4.34 10.40 4.72
C PRO A 41 4.13 11.90 4.97
N SER A 42 5.13 12.64 5.46
CA SER A 42 5.06 14.10 5.59
C SER A 42 5.05 14.82 4.23
N LYS A 43 5.36 14.10 3.15
CA LYS A 43 5.35 14.59 1.77
C LYS A 43 4.14 14.10 0.98
N ASP A 44 3.23 13.36 1.60
CA ASP A 44 1.99 12.94 0.94
C ASP A 44 1.23 14.15 0.41
N THR A 45 0.75 14.01 -0.82
CA THR A 45 -0.22 14.93 -1.41
C THR A 45 -1.55 14.22 -1.59
N PHE A 46 -2.56 14.96 -2.04
CA PHE A 46 -3.89 14.42 -2.24
C PHE A 46 -4.45 14.81 -3.60
N LEU A 47 -5.05 13.84 -4.27
CA LEU A 47 -5.91 14.07 -5.42
C LEU A 47 -7.38 14.00 -4.97
N THR A 48 -8.23 14.76 -5.65
CA THR A 48 -9.68 14.60 -5.51
C THR A 48 -10.19 13.79 -6.70
N LEU A 49 -10.65 12.56 -6.45
CA LEU A 49 -11.21 11.67 -7.47
C LEU A 49 -12.66 11.36 -7.10
N ASP A 50 -13.61 11.72 -7.97
CA ASP A 50 -15.06 11.56 -7.73
C ASP A 50 -15.53 12.16 -6.38
N GLY A 51 -14.99 13.33 -6.03
CA GLY A 51 -15.28 14.01 -4.76
C GLY A 51 -14.62 13.39 -3.53
N LYS A 52 -13.81 12.33 -3.69
CA LYS A 52 -13.07 11.68 -2.59
C LYS A 52 -11.62 12.11 -2.59
N LYS A 53 -11.06 12.30 -1.38
CA LYS A 53 -9.65 12.64 -1.17
C LYS A 53 -8.82 11.35 -1.16
N VAL A 54 -7.89 11.22 -2.10
CA VAL A 54 -7.02 10.04 -2.29
C VAL A 54 -5.58 10.44 -2.02
N ILE A 55 -4.89 9.72 -1.14
CA ILE A 55 -3.48 9.95 -0.81
C ILE A 55 -2.60 9.53 -1.99
N VAL A 56 -1.62 10.36 -2.33
CA VAL A 56 -0.57 10.04 -3.29
C VAL A 56 0.79 10.29 -2.63
N PRO A 57 1.57 9.24 -2.33
CA PRO A 57 2.91 9.42 -1.76
C PRO A 57 3.84 10.12 -2.75
N GLN A 58 4.56 11.16 -2.29
CA GLN A 58 5.55 11.91 -3.10
C GLN A 58 6.93 11.95 -2.43
N GLY A 59 7.05 11.42 -1.22
CA GLY A 59 8.30 11.41 -0.46
C GLY A 59 9.31 10.43 -1.01
N LYS A 60 10.59 10.70 -0.76
CA LYS A 60 11.64 9.68 -0.88
C LYS A 60 11.39 8.59 0.18
N PRO A 61 11.78 7.33 -0.07
CA PRO A 61 11.70 6.30 0.95
C PRO A 61 12.54 6.65 2.19
N ILE A 62 11.93 6.52 3.37
CA ILE A 62 12.58 6.67 4.68
C ILE A 62 12.49 5.35 5.45
N SER A 63 13.45 5.13 6.36
CA SER A 63 13.49 3.92 7.18
C SER A 63 12.28 3.82 8.10
N GLN A 64 11.62 2.67 8.10
CA GLN A 64 10.57 2.33 9.05
C GLN A 64 11.20 1.63 10.25
N SER A 65 11.56 2.37 11.31
CA SER A 65 12.33 1.86 12.46
C SER A 65 11.77 0.58 13.11
N THR A 66 10.44 0.37 13.04
CA THR A 66 9.78 -0.82 13.56
C THR A 66 10.03 -2.07 12.70
N PHE A 67 10.22 -1.91 11.39
CA PHE A 67 10.28 -2.99 10.40
C PHE A 67 11.66 -3.15 9.74
N ALA A 68 12.48 -2.10 9.73
CA ALA A 68 13.82 -2.11 9.16
C ALA A 68 14.67 -3.24 9.74
N ASN A 69 15.25 -4.06 8.85
CA ASN A 69 16.05 -5.26 9.17
C ASN A 69 15.34 -6.34 10.00
N LYS A 70 14.03 -6.21 10.22
CA LYS A 70 13.18 -7.16 10.96
C LYS A 70 12.12 -7.81 10.08
N SER A 71 11.64 -7.07 9.08
CA SER A 71 10.73 -7.57 8.06
C SER A 71 11.46 -8.42 7.03
N SER A 72 10.81 -9.44 6.48
CA SER A 72 11.30 -10.12 5.27
C SER A 72 11.11 -9.27 4.00
N PHE A 73 10.32 -8.20 4.08
CA PHE A 73 10.03 -7.31 2.96
C PHE A 73 10.96 -6.09 2.99
N SER A 74 11.68 -5.84 1.87
CA SER A 74 12.49 -4.62 1.73
C SER A 74 11.62 -3.39 1.45
N GLN A 75 10.55 -3.55 0.66
CA GLN A 75 9.55 -2.52 0.32
C GLN A 75 8.17 -3.01 0.74
N SER A 76 7.25 -2.09 1.01
CA SER A 76 5.89 -2.47 1.43
C SER A 76 5.09 -3.05 0.26
N GLU A 77 4.30 -4.09 0.54
CA GLU A 77 3.30 -4.63 -0.39
C GLU A 77 1.91 -4.41 0.21
N TYR A 78 0.98 -3.92 -0.61
CA TYR A 78 -0.39 -3.60 -0.21
C TYR A 78 -1.34 -4.62 -0.84
N LEU A 79 -2.03 -5.39 -0.01
CA LEU A 79 -2.90 -6.48 -0.42
C LEU A 79 -4.35 -6.20 -0.02
N VAL A 80 -5.22 -6.18 -1.02
CA VAL A 80 -6.67 -6.18 -0.87
C VAL A 80 -7.23 -7.48 -1.42
N TYR A 81 -8.35 -7.95 -0.89
CA TYR A 81 -8.86 -9.30 -1.15
C TYR A 81 -10.21 -9.30 -1.87
N GLN A 82 -10.76 -8.13 -2.15
CA GLN A 82 -11.97 -7.97 -2.95
C GLN A 82 -11.69 -6.99 -4.09
N GLU A 83 -12.03 -7.37 -5.32
CA GLU A 83 -11.79 -6.57 -6.51
C GLU A 83 -12.45 -5.18 -6.43
N ASN A 84 -13.59 -5.09 -5.73
CA ASN A 84 -14.32 -3.83 -5.51
C ASN A 84 -13.57 -2.83 -4.60
N GLN A 85 -12.48 -3.21 -3.95
CA GLN A 85 -11.61 -2.30 -3.20
C GLN A 85 -10.69 -1.50 -4.12
N VAL A 86 -10.60 -1.83 -5.41
CA VAL A 86 -9.66 -1.22 -6.36
C VAL A 86 -10.41 -0.61 -7.53
N ARG A 87 -9.97 0.58 -7.95
CA ARG A 87 -10.41 1.19 -9.20
C ARG A 87 -9.19 1.70 -9.98
N MET A 88 -9.03 1.23 -11.21
CA MET A 88 -8.00 1.75 -12.11
C MET A 88 -8.26 3.23 -12.40
N ARG A 89 -7.21 4.05 -12.30
CA ARG A 89 -7.28 5.51 -12.54
C ARG A 89 -6.36 5.96 -13.66
N TYR A 90 -5.15 5.42 -13.71
CA TYR A 90 -4.15 5.80 -14.70
C TYR A 90 -3.40 4.58 -15.23
N ILE A 91 -3.02 4.66 -16.51
CA ILE A 91 -2.06 3.77 -17.14
C ILE A 91 -0.92 4.63 -17.70
N PHE A 92 0.31 4.16 -17.48
CA PHE A 92 1.53 4.79 -17.97
C PHE A 92 2.17 3.86 -18.99
N GLU A 93 2.39 4.38 -20.19
CA GLU A 93 3.38 3.86 -21.11
C GLU A 93 4.76 4.27 -20.61
N MET A 94 5.71 3.34 -20.62
CA MET A 94 7.08 3.59 -20.15
C MET A 94 8.05 3.15 -21.23
N GLU A 95 9.05 3.99 -21.48
CA GLU A 95 10.24 3.59 -22.22
C GLU A 95 11.17 2.81 -21.28
N MET A 96 11.78 1.74 -21.80
CA MET A 96 12.70 0.86 -21.06
C MET A 96 14.13 1.05 -21.53
#